data_AF-A0A525KJE6-F1
#
_entry.id   AF-A0A525KJE6-F1
#
_cell.length_a   1.000
_cell.length_b   1.000
_cell.length_c   1.000
_cell.angle_alpha   90.00
_cell.angle_beta   90.00
_cell.angle_gamma   90.00
#
_symmetry.space_group_name_H-M   'P 1'
#
loop_
_entity.id
_entity.type
_entity.pdbx_description
1 polymer ?
#
loop_
_entity_poly.entity_id
_entity_poly.type
_entity_poly.pdbx_seq_one_letter_code
_entity_poly.pdbx_strand_id
1 'polypeptide(L)'
;MTFKPSTPLRFLGGLALTAVILGLVVLRVTSCAPVSKPHATAARPPSVAPAPRAPAPLPPQAPSACNVGPADAARANAGSLKTLVWAPFGRSETGWATYAPLIAREIRTACAPDTPAFAAALAAWTAGQRLPADGVMTPVIFVRLKTVIQLRRPFVRLSGQGVCPDPPPASALSWAAPAEGYGGKLVQLRPGAFAAYRQMVAAARREDPRIAADPRALTLFSGFRDPASDAGRCAREGNCNNVQRATCSAHRTGLAMDLYVGEAPGFPPDSSADANRLYISRTPTYRWLVVNADRFGFVPYPFEPWHWEWTGEAP
;
A
#
# COMPACT_ATOMS: atom_id res chain seq x y z
N MET A 1 17.16 70.19 33.02
CA MET A 1 16.56 68.91 32.58
C MET A 1 17.69 67.89 32.44
N THR A 2 17.73 66.89 33.32
CA THR A 2 18.78 65.86 33.36
C THR A 2 18.37 64.68 32.48
N PHE A 3 19.06 64.49 31.35
CA PHE A 3 18.89 63.31 30.50
C PHE A 3 19.43 62.06 31.20
N LYS A 4 18.58 61.04 31.44
CA LYS A 4 19.00 59.73 31.92
C LYS A 4 19.70 58.96 30.79
N PRO A 5 20.97 58.56 30.92
CA PRO A 5 21.76 57.92 29.85
C PRO A 5 21.42 56.43 29.59
N SER A 6 20.32 55.91 30.16
CA SER A 6 20.06 54.45 30.18
C SER A 6 19.29 53.89 28.98
N THR A 7 18.80 54.73 28.07
CA THR A 7 18.00 54.29 26.90
C THR A 7 18.85 53.85 25.70
N PRO A 8 19.91 54.58 25.27
CA PRO A 8 20.69 54.17 24.09
C PRO A 8 21.54 52.91 24.35
N LEU A 9 22.05 52.70 25.58
CA LEU A 9 22.80 51.48 25.92
C LEU A 9 21.94 50.21 25.87
N ARG A 10 20.65 50.30 26.20
CA ARG A 10 19.73 49.14 26.12
C ARG A 10 19.40 48.77 24.68
N PHE A 11 19.30 49.75 23.78
CA PHE A 11 19.10 49.51 22.36
C PHE A 11 20.33 48.88 21.69
N LEU A 12 21.54 49.36 22.02
CA LEU A 12 22.79 48.79 21.51
C LEU A 12 23.04 47.36 22.04
N GLY A 13 22.69 47.08 23.30
CA GLY A 13 22.75 45.73 23.86
C GLY A 13 21.81 44.74 23.16
N GLY A 14 20.59 45.17 22.82
CA GLY A 14 19.63 44.34 22.09
C GLY A 14 20.06 44.01 20.65
N LEU A 15 20.66 44.97 19.95
CA LEU A 15 21.20 44.77 18.59
C LEU A 15 22.39 43.81 18.58
N ALA A 16 23.31 43.93 19.54
CA ALA A 16 24.46 43.03 19.66
C ALA A 16 24.02 41.57 19.93
N LEU A 17 23.03 41.36 20.81
CA LEU A 17 22.50 40.03 21.10
C LEU A 17 21.82 39.41 19.86
N THR A 18 21.07 40.21 19.12
CA THR A 18 20.39 39.76 17.89
C THR A 18 21.40 39.37 16.81
N ALA A 19 22.49 40.11 16.64
CA ALA A 19 23.55 39.78 15.69
C ALA A 19 24.30 38.49 16.06
N VAL A 20 24.55 38.23 17.35
CA VAL A 20 25.18 36.99 17.82
C VAL A 20 24.28 35.78 17.58
N ILE A 21 22.97 35.90 17.85
CA ILE A 21 22.01 34.82 17.61
C ILE A 21 21.92 34.53 16.10
N LEU A 22 21.84 35.56 15.25
CA LEU A 22 21.81 35.38 13.80
C LEU A 22 23.11 34.72 13.28
N GLY A 23 24.27 35.13 13.82
CA GLY A 23 25.56 34.53 13.48
C GLY A 23 25.66 33.06 13.85
N LEU A 24 25.17 32.66 15.03
CA LEU A 24 25.14 31.26 15.47
C LEU A 24 24.20 30.40 14.63
N VAL A 25 23.07 30.95 14.17
CA VAL A 25 22.15 30.26 13.26
C VAL A 25 22.80 30.06 11.89
N VAL A 26 23.46 31.08 11.32
CA VAL A 26 24.15 30.96 10.03
C VAL A 26 25.30 29.94 10.08
N LEU A 27 26.08 29.91 11.17
CA LEU A 27 27.16 28.92 11.37
C LEU A 27 26.65 27.47 11.49
N ARG A 28 25.43 27.26 12.00
CA ARG A 28 24.80 25.93 12.05
C ARG A 28 24.25 25.48 10.70
N VAL A 29 23.79 26.39 9.84
CA VAL A 29 23.18 26.04 8.55
C VAL A 29 24.25 25.83 7.46
N THR A 30 25.45 26.38 7.61
CA THR A 30 26.55 26.24 6.64
C THR A 30 27.55 25.13 6.93
N SER A 31 27.51 24.51 8.13
CA SER A 31 28.36 23.35 8.47
C SER A 31 27.78 22.03 7.95
N CYS A 32 27.60 21.94 6.62
CA CYS A 32 27.42 20.67 5.92
C CYS A 32 28.74 20.30 5.23
N ALA A 33 29.73 19.91 6.02
CA ALA A 33 30.86 19.16 5.47
C ALA A 33 30.34 17.77 5.07
N PRO A 34 30.60 17.27 3.84
CA PRO A 34 30.18 15.94 3.45
C PRO A 34 30.96 14.92 4.29
N VAL A 35 30.24 14.19 5.14
CA VAL A 35 30.78 13.00 5.81
C VAL A 35 31.09 11.99 4.71
N SER A 36 32.37 11.72 4.48
CA SER A 36 32.82 10.63 3.62
C SER A 36 32.24 9.32 4.14
N LYS A 37 31.26 8.75 3.43
CA LYS A 37 30.76 7.42 3.71
C LYS A 37 31.91 6.43 3.49
N PRO A 38 32.26 5.57 4.45
CA PRO A 38 33.16 4.47 4.18
C PRO A 38 32.56 3.60 3.07
N HIS A 39 33.38 3.25 2.07
CA HIS A 39 33.00 2.33 1.01
C HIS A 39 32.45 1.05 1.64
N ALA A 40 31.14 0.85 1.51
CA ALA A 40 30.51 -0.42 1.84
C ALA A 40 31.09 -1.46 0.87
N THR A 41 31.95 -2.32 1.40
CA THR A 41 32.22 -3.63 0.81
C THR A 41 30.88 -4.28 0.50
N ALA A 42 30.76 -4.84 -0.71
CA ALA A 42 29.55 -5.46 -1.22
C ALA A 42 29.06 -6.57 -0.27
N ALA A 43 28.25 -6.18 0.72
CA ALA A 43 27.56 -7.08 1.59
C ALA A 43 26.51 -7.80 0.74
N ARG A 44 26.61 -9.13 0.71
CA ARG A 44 25.61 -10.01 0.11
C ARG A 44 24.22 -9.55 0.56
N PRO A 45 23.26 -9.30 -0.36
CA PRO A 45 21.97 -8.75 0.01
C PRO A 45 21.34 -9.65 1.08
N PRO A 46 20.74 -9.07 2.14
CA PRO A 46 20.14 -9.85 3.20
C PRO A 46 19.13 -10.81 2.57
N SER A 47 19.39 -12.10 2.73
CA SER A 47 18.50 -13.15 2.24
C SER A 47 17.20 -13.09 3.04
N VAL A 48 16.22 -12.36 2.52
CA VAL A 48 14.88 -12.29 3.10
C VAL A 48 14.28 -13.69 3.00
N ALA A 49 14.00 -14.33 4.13
CA ALA A 49 13.29 -15.62 4.15
C ALA A 49 12.03 -15.55 3.26
N PRO A 50 11.64 -16.64 2.57
CA PRO A 50 10.50 -16.63 1.64
C PRO A 50 9.26 -16.00 2.30
N ALA A 51 8.58 -15.12 1.57
CA ALA A 51 7.36 -14.51 2.08
C ALA A 51 6.29 -15.59 2.34
N PRO A 52 5.51 -15.47 3.43
CA PRO A 52 4.39 -16.37 3.65
C PRO A 52 3.42 -16.30 2.46
N ARG A 53 3.04 -17.45 1.91
CA ARG A 53 2.14 -17.53 0.75
C ARG A 53 0.70 -17.15 1.14
N ALA A 54 -0.06 -16.66 0.16
CA ALA A 54 -1.50 -16.52 0.31
C ALA A 54 -2.17 -17.90 0.42
N PRO A 55 -3.36 -17.99 1.06
CA PRO A 55 -4.14 -19.22 1.04
C PRO A 55 -4.50 -19.60 -0.39
N ALA A 56 -4.57 -20.89 -0.69
CA ALA A 56 -4.98 -21.37 -2.02
C ALA A 56 -6.42 -20.90 -2.36
N PRO A 57 -6.73 -20.69 -3.65
CA PRO A 57 -8.10 -20.39 -4.08
C PRO A 57 -9.08 -21.49 -3.66
N LEU A 58 -10.25 -21.07 -3.18
CA LEU A 58 -11.34 -21.99 -2.87
C LEU A 58 -12.07 -22.43 -4.13
N PRO A 59 -12.59 -23.66 -4.16
CA PRO A 59 -13.60 -24.04 -5.13
C PRO A 59 -14.89 -23.21 -4.92
N PRO A 60 -15.73 -23.06 -5.96
CA PRO A 60 -17.05 -22.43 -5.82
C PRO A 60 -17.87 -23.14 -4.73
N GLN A 61 -18.48 -22.36 -3.83
CA GLN A 61 -19.36 -22.90 -2.78
C GLN A 61 -20.83 -22.80 -3.21
N ALA A 62 -21.62 -23.84 -2.92
CA ALA A 62 -23.06 -23.82 -3.14
C ALA A 62 -23.75 -22.81 -2.21
N PRO A 63 -24.82 -22.09 -2.64
CA PRO A 63 -25.47 -21.07 -1.82
C PRO A 63 -25.98 -21.58 -0.45
N SER A 64 -26.49 -22.81 -0.38
CA SER A 64 -26.97 -23.42 0.88
C SER A 64 -25.86 -23.61 1.91
N ALA A 65 -24.61 -23.76 1.48
CA ALA A 65 -23.46 -23.90 2.36
C ALA A 65 -23.19 -22.62 3.18
N CYS A 66 -23.70 -21.46 2.74
CA CYS A 66 -23.47 -20.21 3.45
C CYS A 66 -24.33 -20.02 4.71
N ASN A 67 -25.37 -20.84 4.90
CA ASN A 67 -26.32 -20.70 6.01
C ASN A 67 -25.95 -21.50 7.27
N VAL A 68 -24.82 -22.21 7.27
CA VAL A 68 -24.37 -23.05 8.39
C VAL A 68 -23.32 -22.30 9.22
N GLY A 69 -23.54 -22.14 10.52
CA GLY A 69 -22.59 -21.49 11.44
C GLY A 69 -23.28 -20.64 12.54
N PRO A 70 -22.52 -19.80 13.27
CA PRO A 70 -23.06 -18.97 14.35
C PRO A 70 -23.86 -17.79 13.80
N ALA A 71 -25.20 -17.90 13.81
CA ALA A 71 -26.10 -16.89 13.29
C ALA A 71 -26.02 -15.53 14.03
N ASP A 72 -25.76 -15.55 15.34
CA ASP A 72 -25.60 -14.32 16.13
C ASP A 72 -24.38 -13.51 15.70
N ALA A 73 -23.26 -14.20 15.47
CA ALA A 73 -22.05 -13.58 14.98
C ALA A 73 -22.23 -13.04 13.55
N ALA A 74 -22.96 -13.76 12.70
CA ALA A 74 -23.32 -13.27 11.37
C ALA A 74 -24.16 -11.97 11.43
N ARG A 75 -25.14 -11.89 12.35
CA ARG A 75 -25.91 -10.66 12.58
C ARG A 75 -25.04 -9.51 13.10
N ALA A 76 -24.12 -9.78 14.02
CA ALA A 76 -23.17 -8.79 14.50
C ALA A 76 -22.25 -8.27 13.38
N ASN A 77 -21.76 -9.17 12.52
CA ASN A 77 -20.98 -8.82 11.34
C ASN A 77 -21.79 -7.97 10.36
N ALA A 78 -23.04 -8.33 10.07
CA ALA A 78 -23.94 -7.56 9.23
C ALA A 78 -24.14 -6.13 9.76
N GLY A 79 -24.33 -5.98 11.08
CA GLY A 79 -24.47 -4.70 11.75
C GLY A 79 -23.21 -3.84 11.62
N SER A 80 -22.04 -4.39 11.92
CA SER A 80 -20.76 -3.65 11.91
C SER A 80 -20.19 -3.37 10.52
N LEU A 81 -20.59 -4.15 9.50
CA LEU A 81 -20.06 -4.11 8.14
C LEU A 81 -20.04 -2.70 7.53
N LYS A 82 -21.04 -1.88 7.85
CA LYS A 82 -21.21 -0.52 7.34
C LYS A 82 -21.15 0.57 8.41
N THR A 83 -20.99 0.21 9.69
CA THR A 83 -21.20 1.14 10.81
C THR A 83 -20.03 1.22 11.78
N LEU A 84 -19.09 0.26 11.74
CA LEU A 84 -17.93 0.26 12.63
C LEU A 84 -17.08 1.54 12.42
N VAL A 85 -16.98 2.39 13.44
CA VAL A 85 -16.10 3.57 13.42
C VAL A 85 -14.73 3.17 13.98
N TRP A 86 -13.67 3.43 13.21
CA TRP A 86 -12.33 2.91 13.48
C TRP A 86 -11.28 3.60 12.61
N ALA A 87 -9.99 3.29 12.83
CA ALA A 87 -8.89 3.86 12.06
C ALA A 87 -7.76 2.85 11.78
N PRO A 88 -8.00 1.78 10.99
CA PRO A 88 -7.06 0.68 10.85
C PRO A 88 -5.73 1.08 10.18
N PHE A 89 -5.71 2.19 9.46
CA PHE A 89 -4.51 2.76 8.80
C PHE A 89 -4.18 4.18 9.30
N GLY A 90 -4.64 4.55 10.50
CA GLY A 90 -4.39 5.88 11.08
C GLY A 90 -5.28 6.99 10.54
N ARG A 91 -6.18 6.67 9.60
CA ARG A 91 -7.28 7.54 9.15
C ARG A 91 -8.60 6.99 9.63
N SER A 92 -9.51 7.85 10.10
CA SER A 92 -10.88 7.46 10.41
C SER A 92 -11.59 6.91 9.18
N GLU A 93 -12.27 5.78 9.36
CA GLU A 93 -13.09 5.09 8.36
C GLU A 93 -14.40 4.63 9.03
N THR A 94 -15.42 4.32 8.23
CA THR A 94 -16.71 3.77 8.69
C THR A 94 -17.03 2.47 7.97
N GLY A 95 -17.32 1.42 8.75
CA GLY A 95 -17.53 0.07 8.26
C GLY A 95 -16.24 -0.59 7.76
N TRP A 96 -16.36 -1.87 7.41
CA TRP A 96 -15.23 -2.68 6.91
C TRP A 96 -15.53 -3.38 5.59
N ALA A 97 -16.66 -3.05 4.94
CA ALA A 97 -17.08 -3.63 3.68
C ALA A 97 -16.02 -3.56 2.57
N THR A 98 -15.23 -2.48 2.52
CA THR A 98 -14.11 -2.30 1.57
C THR A 98 -13.09 -3.45 1.64
N TYR A 99 -12.91 -4.03 2.83
CA TYR A 99 -11.93 -5.09 3.07
C TYR A 99 -12.52 -6.49 2.98
N ALA A 100 -13.84 -6.63 2.88
CA ALA A 100 -14.53 -7.91 2.93
C ALA A 100 -13.98 -8.95 1.92
N PRO A 101 -13.65 -8.60 0.65
CA PRO A 101 -13.05 -9.56 -0.28
C PRO A 101 -11.71 -10.13 0.20
N LEU A 102 -10.82 -9.28 0.74
CA LEU A 102 -9.52 -9.70 1.25
C LEU A 102 -9.68 -10.57 2.51
N ILE A 103 -10.60 -10.19 3.39
CA ILE A 103 -10.90 -10.96 4.60
C ILE A 103 -11.42 -12.34 4.22
N ALA A 104 -12.40 -12.41 3.31
CA ALA A 104 -12.99 -13.65 2.84
C ALA A 104 -11.94 -14.59 2.23
N ARG A 105 -11.01 -14.03 1.42
CA ARG A 105 -9.86 -14.80 0.91
C ARG A 105 -8.98 -15.33 2.04
N GLU A 106 -8.64 -14.49 3.01
CA GLU A 106 -7.73 -14.85 4.09
C GLU A 106 -8.31 -15.96 4.99
N ILE A 107 -9.59 -15.85 5.35
CA ILE A 107 -10.29 -16.85 6.18
C ILE A 107 -10.81 -18.04 5.38
N ARG A 108 -10.56 -18.07 4.06
CA ARG A 108 -10.98 -19.13 3.15
C ARG A 108 -12.50 -19.37 3.15
N THR A 109 -13.27 -18.32 2.84
CA THR A 109 -14.70 -18.43 2.53
C THR A 109 -15.08 -17.66 1.26
N ALA A 110 -16.08 -18.18 0.53
CA ALA A 110 -16.74 -17.47 -0.56
C ALA A 110 -18.05 -16.79 -0.11
N CYS A 111 -18.49 -17.03 1.13
CA CYS A 111 -19.74 -16.52 1.65
C CYS A 111 -19.61 -15.07 2.12
N ALA A 112 -20.73 -14.33 2.06
CA ALA A 112 -20.75 -12.91 2.40
C ALA A 112 -20.60 -12.67 3.92
N PRO A 113 -20.08 -11.50 4.34
CA PRO A 113 -19.88 -11.13 5.74
C PRO A 113 -21.05 -11.35 6.71
N ASP A 114 -22.28 -11.23 6.20
CA ASP A 114 -23.53 -11.31 6.93
C ASP A 114 -24.08 -12.75 7.04
N THR A 115 -23.28 -13.74 6.64
CA THR A 115 -23.68 -15.15 6.62
C THR A 115 -23.10 -15.95 7.80
N PRO A 116 -23.83 -16.96 8.31
CA PRO A 116 -23.31 -17.88 9.32
C PRO A 116 -21.99 -18.56 8.93
N ALA A 117 -21.83 -18.95 7.66
CA ALA A 117 -20.60 -19.61 7.21
C ALA A 117 -19.38 -18.68 7.18
N PHE A 118 -19.56 -17.39 6.89
CA PHE A 118 -18.48 -16.42 7.04
C PHE A 118 -18.04 -16.31 8.51
N ALA A 119 -19.00 -16.22 9.43
CA ALA A 119 -18.71 -16.16 10.86
C ALA A 119 -17.99 -17.43 11.36
N ALA A 120 -18.40 -18.61 10.89
CA ALA A 120 -17.71 -19.87 11.18
C ALA A 120 -16.27 -19.89 10.64
N ALA A 121 -16.05 -19.44 9.40
CA ALA A 121 -14.72 -19.35 8.81
C ALA A 121 -13.83 -18.35 9.57
N LEU A 122 -14.39 -17.22 10.01
CA LEU A 122 -13.67 -16.24 10.80
C LEU A 122 -13.28 -16.81 12.16
N ALA A 123 -14.20 -17.49 12.85
CA ALA A 123 -13.93 -18.17 14.12
C ALA A 123 -12.80 -19.21 14.00
N ALA A 124 -12.84 -20.03 12.94
CA ALA A 124 -11.79 -21.02 12.69
C ALA A 124 -10.42 -20.35 12.42
N TRP A 125 -10.41 -19.26 11.65
CA TRP A 125 -9.18 -18.51 11.39
C TRP A 125 -8.64 -17.87 12.67
N THR A 126 -9.49 -17.20 13.48
CA THR A 126 -9.04 -16.54 14.72
C THR A 126 -8.58 -17.55 15.77
N ALA A 127 -9.22 -18.73 15.87
CA ALA A 127 -8.73 -19.84 16.68
C ALA A 127 -7.29 -20.23 16.28
N GLY A 128 -7.01 -20.36 14.98
CA GLY A 128 -5.66 -20.62 14.46
C GLY A 128 -4.66 -19.49 14.74
N GLN A 129 -5.14 -18.27 15.00
CA GLN A 129 -4.33 -17.13 15.42
C GLN A 129 -4.21 -16.98 16.95
N ARG A 130 -4.78 -17.90 17.74
CA ARG A 130 -4.88 -17.79 19.21
C ARG A 130 -5.60 -16.53 19.68
N LEU A 131 -6.63 -16.13 18.94
CA LEU A 131 -7.54 -15.03 19.25
C LEU A 131 -8.94 -15.60 19.62
N PRO A 132 -9.83 -14.80 20.24
CA PRO A 132 -11.22 -15.21 20.45
C PRO A 132 -11.89 -15.72 19.16
N ALA A 133 -12.53 -16.88 19.26
CA ALA A 133 -13.11 -17.63 18.14
C ALA A 133 -14.64 -17.53 18.10
N ASP A 134 -15.18 -16.33 18.34
CA ASP A 134 -16.62 -16.06 18.35
C ASP A 134 -17.21 -15.79 16.96
N GLY A 135 -16.36 -15.60 15.94
CA GLY A 135 -16.78 -15.36 14.57
C GLY A 135 -17.22 -13.93 14.28
N VAL A 136 -16.95 -12.99 15.20
CA VAL A 136 -17.30 -11.58 15.05
C VAL A 136 -16.08 -10.77 14.60
N MET A 137 -16.22 -9.99 13.52
CA MET A 137 -15.18 -9.07 13.08
C MET A 137 -15.04 -7.90 14.05
N THR A 138 -13.84 -7.71 14.58
CA THR A 138 -13.49 -6.61 15.49
C THR A 138 -12.26 -5.86 14.98
N PRO A 139 -11.99 -4.63 15.46
CA PRO A 139 -10.75 -3.93 15.15
C PRO A 139 -9.48 -4.73 15.46
N VAL A 140 -9.47 -5.49 16.56
CA VAL A 140 -8.33 -6.34 16.97
C VAL A 140 -8.09 -7.45 15.95
N ILE A 141 -9.16 -8.15 15.53
CA ILE A 141 -9.09 -9.21 14.53
C ILE A 141 -8.63 -8.64 13.18
N PHE A 142 -9.15 -7.48 12.79
CA PHE A 142 -8.72 -6.83 11.55
C PHE A 142 -7.26 -6.42 11.56
N VAL A 143 -6.76 -5.87 12.67
CA VAL A 143 -5.33 -5.54 12.80
C VAL A 143 -4.49 -6.79 12.57
N ARG A 144 -4.87 -7.95 13.13
CA ARG A 144 -4.18 -9.22 12.88
C ARG A 144 -4.25 -9.65 11.41
N LEU A 145 -5.43 -9.61 10.79
CA LEU A 145 -5.63 -9.94 9.37
C LEU A 145 -4.75 -9.07 8.47
N LYS A 146 -4.83 -7.75 8.67
CA LYS A 146 -4.01 -6.76 7.95
C LYS A 146 -2.54 -7.07 8.11
N THR A 147 -2.05 -7.33 9.33
CA THR A 147 -0.63 -7.63 9.58
C THR A 147 -0.19 -8.90 8.85
N VAL A 148 -0.99 -9.98 8.88
CA VAL A 148 -0.68 -11.22 8.16
C VAL A 148 -0.54 -10.95 6.66
N ILE A 149 -1.48 -10.22 6.06
CA ILE A 149 -1.45 -9.90 4.63
C ILE A 149 -0.27 -8.99 4.29
N GLN A 150 -0.03 -7.94 5.09
CA GLN A 150 1.06 -6.99 4.87
C GLN A 150 2.43 -7.64 4.96
N LEU A 151 2.64 -8.59 5.86
CA LEU A 151 3.93 -9.29 6.00
C LEU A 151 4.24 -10.24 4.83
N ARG A 152 3.29 -10.47 3.91
CA ARG A 152 3.57 -11.13 2.63
C ARG A 152 4.33 -10.24 1.65
N ARG A 153 4.36 -8.92 1.88
CA ARG A 153 5.10 -7.93 1.07
C ARG A 153 6.55 -7.83 1.56
N PRO A 154 7.55 -8.26 0.78
CA PRO A 154 8.96 -8.17 1.19
C PRO A 154 9.38 -6.75 1.56
N PHE A 155 8.88 -5.75 0.83
CA PHE A 155 9.13 -4.34 1.12
C PHE A 155 8.69 -3.97 2.54
N VAL A 156 7.49 -4.38 2.97
CA VAL A 156 6.96 -4.07 4.31
C VAL A 156 7.82 -4.68 5.42
N ARG A 157 8.34 -5.90 5.20
CA ARG A 157 9.22 -6.56 6.17
C ARG A 157 10.53 -5.80 6.35
N LEU A 158 11.13 -5.35 5.25
CA LEU A 158 12.36 -4.55 5.28
C LEU A 158 12.10 -3.17 5.90
N SER A 159 11.04 -2.47 5.48
CA SER A 159 10.72 -1.14 6.01
C SER A 159 10.41 -1.19 7.50
N GLY A 160 9.77 -2.26 7.99
CA GLY A 160 9.53 -2.49 9.42
C GLY A 160 10.81 -2.67 10.24
N GLN A 161 11.94 -2.98 9.60
CA GLN A 161 13.27 -3.06 10.22
C GLN A 161 14.08 -1.77 10.01
N GLY A 162 13.46 -0.70 9.49
CA GLY A 162 14.14 0.54 9.12
C GLY A 162 14.99 0.43 7.85
N VAL A 163 14.84 -0.65 7.07
CA VAL A 163 15.58 -0.87 5.82
C VAL A 163 14.76 -0.38 4.64
N CYS A 164 15.33 0.54 3.87
CA CYS A 164 14.77 0.98 2.60
C CYS A 164 15.61 0.43 1.44
N PRO A 165 15.09 -0.46 0.58
CA PRO A 165 15.85 -1.05 -0.53
C PRO A 165 16.36 0.01 -1.51
N ASP A 166 17.58 -0.17 -2.02
CA ASP A 166 18.11 0.69 -3.08
C ASP A 166 17.30 0.51 -4.37
N PRO A 167 17.06 1.58 -5.15
CA PRO A 167 16.35 1.42 -6.42
C PRO A 167 17.21 0.61 -7.40
N PRO A 168 16.59 -0.20 -8.28
CA PRO A 168 17.33 -0.89 -9.33
C PRO A 168 17.99 0.12 -10.28
N PRO A 169 19.14 -0.23 -10.91
CA PRO A 169 19.70 0.60 -11.97
C PRO A 169 18.73 0.67 -13.15
N ALA A 170 18.80 1.75 -13.94
CA ALA A 170 17.93 1.93 -15.11
C ALA A 170 18.00 0.76 -16.12
N SER A 171 19.15 0.10 -16.22
CA SER A 171 19.35 -1.09 -17.07
C SER A 171 18.59 -2.33 -16.60
N ALA A 172 18.15 -2.37 -15.34
CA ALA A 172 17.33 -3.45 -14.78
C ALA A 172 15.82 -3.15 -14.86
N LEU A 173 15.43 -2.07 -15.53
CA LEU A 173 14.04 -1.71 -15.78
C LEU A 173 13.70 -1.89 -17.26
N SER A 174 12.43 -2.12 -17.54
CA SER A 174 11.88 -2.11 -18.90
C SER A 174 10.73 -1.11 -18.99
N TRP A 175 10.33 -0.75 -20.20
CA TRP A 175 9.16 0.10 -20.44
C TRP A 175 7.94 -0.77 -20.77
N ALA A 176 6.79 -0.37 -20.24
CA ALA A 176 5.49 -0.87 -20.68
C ALA A 176 5.25 -0.43 -22.13
N ALA A 177 4.56 -1.27 -22.90
CA ALA A 177 4.01 -0.84 -24.18
C ALA A 177 2.93 0.23 -23.94
N PRO A 178 2.71 1.18 -24.87
CA PRO A 178 1.72 2.24 -24.70
C PRO A 178 0.31 1.72 -24.35
N ALA A 179 -0.10 0.60 -24.95
CA ALA A 179 -1.40 -0.03 -24.68
C ALA A 179 -1.51 -0.68 -23.30
N GLU A 180 -0.39 -0.89 -22.60
CA GLU A 180 -0.37 -1.43 -21.23
C GLU A 180 -0.50 -0.31 -20.19
N GLY A 181 -0.24 0.95 -20.54
CA GLY A 181 -0.35 2.10 -19.66
C GLY A 181 -1.76 2.68 -19.62
N TYR A 182 -2.24 3.01 -18.42
CA TYR A 182 -3.52 3.72 -18.27
C TYR A 182 -3.42 5.09 -18.95
N GLY A 183 -4.28 5.34 -19.95
CA GLY A 183 -4.22 6.54 -20.78
C GLY A 183 -2.94 6.69 -21.59
N GLY A 184 -2.25 5.60 -21.91
CA GLY A 184 -0.98 5.63 -22.66
C GLY A 184 0.24 6.01 -21.82
N LYS A 185 0.10 6.04 -20.49
CA LYS A 185 1.18 6.43 -19.57
C LYS A 185 2.37 5.49 -19.69
N LEU A 186 3.57 6.07 -19.82
CA LEU A 186 4.81 5.32 -19.79
C LEU A 186 5.09 4.85 -18.36
N VAL A 187 5.16 3.54 -18.15
CA VAL A 187 5.42 2.92 -16.85
C VAL A 187 6.61 1.99 -16.96
N GLN A 188 7.47 2.00 -15.95
CA GLN A 188 8.59 1.08 -15.85
C GLN A 188 8.37 0.07 -14.73
N LEU A 189 8.85 -1.15 -14.92
CA LEU A 189 8.93 -2.21 -13.92
C LEU A 189 10.18 -3.05 -14.21
N ARG A 190 10.55 -3.92 -13.26
CA ARG A 190 11.57 -4.95 -13.52
C ARG A 190 11.02 -5.99 -14.51
N PRO A 191 11.86 -6.59 -15.38
CA PRO A 191 11.41 -7.54 -16.41
C PRO A 191 10.57 -8.72 -15.88
N GLY A 192 10.96 -9.28 -14.73
CA GLY A 192 10.21 -10.37 -14.09
C GLY A 192 8.79 -9.96 -13.69
N ALA A 193 8.65 -8.75 -13.11
CA ALA A 193 7.35 -8.19 -12.75
C ALA A 193 6.46 -7.96 -13.98
N PHE A 194 7.02 -7.49 -15.11
CA PHE A 194 6.27 -7.37 -16.37
C PHE A 194 5.80 -8.72 -16.92
N ALA A 195 6.68 -9.72 -16.92
CA ALA A 195 6.32 -11.05 -17.42
C ALA A 195 5.16 -11.64 -16.60
N ALA A 196 5.23 -11.55 -15.26
CA ALA A 196 4.16 -11.98 -14.38
C ALA A 196 2.88 -11.17 -14.56
N TYR A 197 2.99 -9.83 -14.68
CA TYR A 197 1.86 -8.95 -14.93
C TYR A 197 1.13 -9.32 -16.23
N ARG A 198 1.85 -9.52 -17.33
CA ARG A 198 1.28 -9.89 -18.63
C ARG A 198 0.54 -11.23 -18.57
N GLN A 199 1.12 -12.22 -17.88
CA GLN A 199 0.46 -13.51 -17.65
C GLN A 199 -0.82 -13.36 -16.82
N MET A 200 -0.77 -12.55 -15.76
CA MET A 200 -1.94 -12.25 -14.91
C MET A 200 -3.06 -11.57 -15.71
N VAL A 201 -2.74 -10.55 -16.52
CA VAL A 201 -3.72 -9.83 -17.35
C VAL A 201 -4.35 -10.76 -18.38
N ALA A 202 -3.53 -11.57 -19.07
CA ALA A 202 -4.02 -12.53 -20.04
C ALA A 202 -4.96 -13.56 -19.40
N ALA A 203 -4.64 -14.04 -18.18
CA ALA A 203 -5.51 -14.94 -17.44
C ALA A 203 -6.82 -14.28 -17.02
N ALA A 204 -6.76 -13.07 -16.46
CA ALA A 204 -7.95 -12.34 -16.03
C ALA A 204 -8.94 -12.11 -17.17
N ARG A 205 -8.44 -11.68 -18.35
CA ARG A 205 -9.27 -11.46 -19.54
C ARG A 205 -9.85 -12.76 -20.11
N ARG A 206 -9.14 -13.89 -19.98
CA ARG A 206 -9.66 -15.18 -20.40
C ARG A 206 -10.74 -15.71 -19.46
N GLU A 207 -10.60 -15.46 -18.16
CA GLU A 207 -11.42 -16.10 -17.11
C GLU A 207 -12.64 -15.27 -16.70
N ASP A 208 -12.64 -13.95 -16.92
CA ASP A 208 -13.78 -13.07 -16.64
C ASP A 208 -14.12 -12.18 -17.85
N PRO A 209 -15.25 -12.44 -18.56
CA PRO A 209 -15.67 -11.65 -19.71
C PRO A 209 -15.86 -10.16 -19.41
N ARG A 210 -16.15 -9.78 -18.16
CA ARG A 210 -16.32 -8.37 -17.76
C ARG A 210 -14.98 -7.65 -17.72
N ILE A 211 -13.91 -8.36 -17.35
CA ILE A 211 -12.53 -7.84 -17.42
C ILE A 211 -12.08 -7.76 -18.87
N ALA A 212 -12.44 -8.74 -19.70
CA ALA A 212 -12.13 -8.73 -21.13
C ALA A 212 -12.78 -7.56 -21.88
N ALA A 213 -14.02 -7.20 -21.51
CA ALA A 213 -14.80 -6.17 -22.16
C ALA A 213 -14.35 -4.73 -21.81
N ASP A 214 -13.66 -4.51 -20.68
CA ASP A 214 -13.13 -3.20 -20.30
C ASP A 214 -11.64 -3.09 -20.71
N PRO A 215 -11.29 -2.34 -21.77
CA PRO A 215 -9.91 -2.21 -22.22
C PRO A 215 -9.01 -1.50 -21.19
N ARG A 216 -9.60 -0.76 -20.24
CA ARG A 216 -8.85 -0.09 -19.16
C ARG A 216 -8.49 -1.07 -18.05
N ALA A 217 -9.26 -2.16 -17.89
CA ALA A 217 -9.05 -3.12 -16.82
C ALA A 217 -7.61 -3.66 -16.84
N LEU A 218 -6.97 -3.55 -15.67
CA LEU A 218 -5.60 -3.96 -15.39
C LEU A 218 -4.51 -3.18 -16.15
N THR A 219 -4.82 -2.04 -16.77
CA THR A 219 -3.76 -1.15 -17.30
C THR A 219 -2.93 -0.55 -16.15
N LEU A 220 -1.66 -0.27 -16.43
CA LEU A 220 -0.69 0.26 -15.48
C LEU A 220 -0.92 1.75 -15.25
N PHE A 221 -1.41 2.09 -14.06
CA PHE A 221 -1.54 3.48 -13.62
C PHE A 221 -0.22 4.03 -13.06
N SER A 222 0.56 3.19 -12.38
CA SER A 222 1.89 3.54 -11.86
C SER A 222 2.78 2.31 -11.72
N GLY A 223 4.10 2.51 -11.65
CA GLY A 223 5.11 1.47 -11.49
C GLY A 223 6.34 2.06 -10.80
N PHE A 224 7.54 1.82 -11.33
CA PHE A 224 8.78 2.37 -10.78
C PHE A 224 8.73 3.89 -10.61
N ARG A 225 9.18 4.37 -9.45
CA ARG A 225 9.38 5.79 -9.14
C ARG A 225 10.83 6.00 -8.73
N ASP A 226 11.58 6.71 -9.57
CA ASP A 226 12.98 7.04 -9.31
C ASP A 226 13.11 8.12 -8.23
N PRO A 227 13.66 7.80 -7.05
CA PRO A 227 13.85 8.79 -5.99
C PRO A 227 14.76 9.95 -6.40
N ALA A 228 15.76 9.71 -7.26
CA ALA A 228 16.71 10.74 -7.70
C ALA A 228 16.05 11.72 -8.68
N SER A 229 15.28 11.21 -9.64
CA SER A 229 14.47 12.05 -10.54
C SER A 229 13.45 12.89 -9.78
N ASP A 230 12.74 12.33 -8.79
CA ASP A 230 11.76 13.07 -7.99
C ASP A 230 12.42 14.14 -7.11
N ALA A 231 13.55 13.83 -6.47
CA ALA A 231 14.35 14.82 -5.73
C ALA A 231 14.86 15.94 -6.65
N GLY A 232 15.36 15.59 -7.84
CA GLY A 232 15.80 16.54 -8.84
C GLY A 232 14.67 17.44 -9.36
N ARG A 233 13.46 16.90 -9.56
CA ARG A 233 12.28 17.68 -9.94
C ARG A 233 11.88 18.65 -8.83
N CYS A 234 11.81 18.19 -7.59
CA CYS A 234 11.53 19.05 -6.44
C CYS A 234 12.55 20.19 -6.33
N ALA A 235 13.84 19.90 -6.51
CA ALA A 235 14.90 20.93 -6.48
C ALA A 235 14.76 21.97 -7.62
N ARG A 236 14.32 21.55 -8.82
CA ARG A 236 14.17 22.45 -9.98
C ARG A 236 12.87 23.23 -10.00
N GLU A 237 11.76 22.60 -9.60
CA GLU A 237 10.40 23.10 -9.84
C GLU A 237 9.68 23.50 -8.55
N GLY A 238 10.27 23.26 -7.37
CA GLY A 238 9.60 23.44 -6.07
C GLY A 238 8.44 22.48 -5.82
N ASN A 239 8.12 21.61 -6.79
CA ASN A 239 7.06 20.62 -6.70
C ASN A 239 7.57 19.33 -6.03
N CYS A 240 7.42 19.26 -4.72
CA CYS A 240 7.94 18.17 -3.90
C CYS A 240 6.90 17.10 -3.54
N ASN A 241 5.71 17.14 -4.14
CA ASN A 241 4.58 16.24 -3.84
C ASN A 241 4.93 14.75 -4.01
N ASN A 242 5.89 14.43 -4.88
CA ASN A 242 6.32 13.05 -5.13
C ASN A 242 7.56 12.63 -4.32
N VAL A 243 8.29 13.56 -3.70
CA VAL A 243 9.53 13.23 -2.97
C VAL A 243 9.22 12.30 -1.80
N GLN A 244 8.26 12.65 -0.93
CA GLN A 244 7.87 11.77 0.18
C GLN A 244 7.36 10.40 -0.30
N ARG A 245 6.68 10.39 -1.46
CA ARG A 245 6.16 9.16 -2.10
C ARG A 245 7.25 8.30 -2.74
N ALA A 246 8.44 8.85 -3.01
CA ALA A 246 9.55 8.15 -3.64
C ALA A 246 10.66 7.78 -2.63
N THR A 247 10.84 8.56 -1.55
CA THR A 247 11.94 8.37 -0.60
C THR A 247 11.97 6.99 0.02
N CYS A 248 10.83 6.39 0.42
CA CYS A 248 10.81 4.99 0.81
C CYS A 248 9.44 4.35 0.57
N SER A 249 9.10 4.17 -0.70
CA SER A 249 7.88 3.50 -1.14
C SER A 249 8.20 2.23 -1.90
N ALA A 250 7.32 1.22 -1.86
CA ALA A 250 7.47 -0.01 -2.63
C ALA A 250 7.70 0.22 -4.13
N HIS A 251 7.18 1.31 -4.71
CA HIS A 251 7.40 1.67 -6.11
C HIS A 251 8.87 1.87 -6.47
N ARG A 252 9.74 2.25 -5.53
CA ARG A 252 11.17 2.43 -5.80
C ARG A 252 11.89 1.12 -6.15
N THR A 253 11.28 -0.03 -5.85
CA THR A 253 11.87 -1.35 -6.12
C THR A 253 11.69 -1.78 -7.58
N GLY A 254 10.77 -1.12 -8.31
CA GLY A 254 10.33 -1.58 -9.64
C GLY A 254 9.52 -2.88 -9.63
N LEU A 255 9.15 -3.39 -8.44
CA LEU A 255 8.32 -4.58 -8.24
C LEU A 255 6.86 -4.26 -7.89
N ALA A 256 6.59 -3.03 -7.46
CA ALA A 256 5.23 -2.55 -7.15
C ALA A 256 4.59 -1.84 -8.34
N MET A 257 3.29 -2.04 -8.50
CA MET A 257 2.48 -1.40 -9.54
C MET A 257 1.12 -1.00 -9.01
N ASP A 258 0.61 0.10 -9.56
CA ASP A 258 -0.78 0.51 -9.39
C ASP A 258 -1.52 0.12 -10.68
N LEU A 259 -2.57 -0.68 -10.55
CA LEU A 259 -3.38 -1.17 -11.65
C LEU A 259 -4.73 -0.45 -11.68
N TYR A 260 -5.24 -0.21 -12.88
CA TYR A 260 -6.63 0.20 -13.05
C TYR A 260 -7.56 -0.96 -12.67
N VAL A 261 -8.28 -0.79 -11.55
CA VAL A 261 -9.23 -1.78 -11.01
C VAL A 261 -10.65 -1.22 -10.90
N GLY A 262 -10.89 -0.05 -11.51
CA GLY A 262 -12.14 0.72 -11.51
C GLY A 262 -12.05 2.02 -10.69
N GLU A 263 -13.07 2.87 -10.83
CA GLU A 263 -13.27 4.08 -10.04
C GLU A 263 -14.76 4.36 -9.84
N ALA A 264 -15.11 4.93 -8.69
CA ALA A 264 -16.42 5.54 -8.50
C ALA A 264 -16.54 6.82 -9.34
N PRO A 265 -17.75 7.18 -9.81
CA PRO A 265 -17.98 8.44 -10.51
C PRO A 265 -17.44 9.65 -9.73
N GLY A 266 -16.65 10.49 -10.40
CA GLY A 266 -16.05 11.69 -9.81
C GLY A 266 -14.75 11.47 -9.04
N PHE A 267 -14.22 10.24 -8.98
CA PHE A 267 -12.94 9.94 -8.35
C PHE A 267 -11.88 9.50 -9.37
N PRO A 268 -10.59 9.84 -9.17
CA PRO A 268 -9.51 9.21 -9.91
C PRO A 268 -9.31 7.75 -9.48
N PRO A 269 -8.72 6.88 -10.32
CA PRO A 269 -8.53 5.46 -10.03
C PRO A 269 -7.70 5.17 -8.77
N ASP A 270 -6.79 6.07 -8.39
CA ASP A 270 -5.94 5.98 -7.20
C ASP A 270 -6.47 6.77 -5.99
N SER A 271 -7.74 7.21 -6.02
CA SER A 271 -8.32 7.93 -4.89
C SER A 271 -8.51 7.03 -3.67
N SER A 272 -7.90 7.43 -2.55
CA SER A 272 -8.07 6.78 -1.25
C SER A 272 -9.36 7.16 -0.52
N ALA A 273 -10.27 7.91 -1.15
CA ALA A 273 -11.59 8.19 -0.59
C ALA A 273 -12.35 6.89 -0.30
N ASP A 274 -13.03 6.79 0.85
CA ASP A 274 -13.71 5.56 1.27
C ASP A 274 -14.77 5.11 0.27
N ALA A 275 -15.51 6.05 -0.32
CA ALA A 275 -16.50 5.76 -1.35
C ALA A 275 -15.88 5.10 -2.60
N ASN A 276 -14.73 5.61 -3.04
CA ASN A 276 -14.00 5.04 -4.19
C ASN A 276 -13.47 3.64 -3.87
N ARG A 277 -12.81 3.47 -2.72
CA ARG A 277 -12.27 2.17 -2.30
C ARG A 277 -13.37 1.12 -2.13
N LEU A 278 -14.51 1.50 -1.56
CA LEU A 278 -15.68 0.63 -1.42
C LEU A 278 -16.24 0.25 -2.80
N TYR A 279 -16.32 1.20 -3.74
CA TYR A 279 -16.73 0.91 -5.11
C TYR A 279 -15.78 -0.10 -5.77
N ILE A 280 -14.47 0.16 -5.72
CA ILE A 280 -13.44 -0.73 -6.27
C ILE A 280 -13.53 -2.13 -5.66
N SER A 281 -13.77 -2.24 -4.35
CA SER A 281 -13.91 -3.55 -3.68
C SER A 281 -15.01 -4.46 -4.27
N ARG A 282 -15.93 -3.87 -5.03
CA ARG A 282 -17.07 -4.53 -5.68
C ARG A 282 -16.84 -4.82 -7.16
N THR A 283 -15.78 -4.26 -7.77
CA THR A 283 -15.55 -4.45 -9.20
C THR A 283 -15.15 -5.90 -9.51
N PRO A 284 -15.51 -6.43 -10.69
CA PRO A 284 -15.05 -7.74 -11.14
C PRO A 284 -13.53 -7.84 -11.12
N THR A 285 -12.84 -6.80 -11.60
CA THR A 285 -11.38 -6.74 -11.68
C THR A 285 -10.71 -6.93 -10.32
N TYR A 286 -11.11 -6.15 -9.31
CA TYR A 286 -10.51 -6.28 -7.98
C TYR A 286 -10.81 -7.64 -7.34
N ARG A 287 -12.05 -8.11 -7.44
CA ARG A 287 -12.44 -9.42 -6.87
C ARG A 287 -11.70 -10.57 -7.52
N TRP A 288 -11.47 -10.52 -8.84
CA TRP A 288 -10.66 -11.52 -9.53
C TRP A 288 -9.20 -11.49 -9.06
N LEU A 289 -8.60 -10.30 -8.91
CA LEU A 289 -7.23 -10.16 -8.42
C LEU A 289 -7.08 -10.72 -7.00
N VAL A 290 -7.98 -10.39 -6.08
CA VAL A 290 -7.97 -10.91 -4.70
C VAL A 290 -7.93 -12.44 -4.65
N VAL A 291 -8.57 -13.11 -5.62
CA VAL A 291 -8.63 -14.56 -5.68
C VAL A 291 -7.47 -15.19 -6.46
N ASN A 292 -6.89 -14.50 -7.43
CA ASN A 292 -6.01 -15.15 -8.42
C ASN A 292 -4.61 -14.56 -8.53
N ALA A 293 -4.37 -13.33 -8.07
CA ALA A 293 -3.11 -12.63 -8.31
C ALA A 293 -1.90 -13.35 -7.67
N ASP A 294 -2.12 -14.08 -6.58
CA ASP A 294 -1.10 -14.86 -5.88
C ASP A 294 -0.51 -15.99 -6.75
N ARG A 295 -1.30 -16.55 -7.67
CA ARG A 295 -0.85 -17.55 -8.66
C ARG A 295 0.23 -17.02 -9.60
N PHE A 296 0.33 -15.69 -9.72
CA PHE A 296 1.32 -14.98 -10.53
C PHE A 296 2.38 -14.28 -9.66
N GLY A 297 2.37 -14.50 -8.34
CA GLY A 297 3.33 -13.93 -7.40
C GLY A 297 3.01 -12.50 -6.95
N PHE A 298 1.78 -12.03 -7.17
CA PHE A 298 1.35 -10.70 -6.71
C PHE A 298 0.67 -10.75 -5.34
N VAL A 299 0.96 -9.76 -4.50
CA VAL A 299 0.28 -9.58 -3.21
C VAL A 299 -0.28 -8.15 -3.09
N PRO A 300 -1.45 -7.97 -2.44
CA PRO A 300 -2.09 -6.66 -2.33
C PRO A 300 -1.53 -5.83 -1.18
N TYR A 301 -1.61 -4.51 -1.32
CA TYR A 301 -1.63 -3.61 -0.17
C TYR A 301 -3.08 -3.42 0.30
N PRO A 302 -3.48 -3.86 1.52
CA PRO A 302 -4.91 -3.87 1.88
C PRO A 302 -5.61 -2.51 1.90
N PHE A 303 -4.86 -1.40 2.10
CA PHE A 303 -5.46 -0.06 2.09
C PHE A 303 -5.80 0.42 0.68
N GLU A 304 -4.98 0.08 -0.31
CA GLU A 304 -5.06 0.61 -1.67
C GLU A 304 -5.38 -0.53 -2.65
N PRO A 305 -6.66 -0.72 -3.03
CA PRO A 305 -7.10 -1.84 -3.86
C PRO A 305 -6.39 -1.97 -5.23
N TRP A 306 -5.84 -0.86 -5.73
CA TRP A 306 -5.07 -0.79 -6.99
C TRP A 306 -3.60 -1.19 -6.83
N HIS A 307 -3.06 -1.24 -5.60
CA HIS A 307 -1.63 -1.39 -5.37
C HIS A 307 -1.24 -2.86 -5.12
N TRP A 308 -0.35 -3.38 -5.97
CA TRP A 308 0.09 -4.76 -5.96
C TRP A 308 1.61 -4.86 -6.06
N GLU A 309 2.20 -5.79 -5.33
CA GLU A 309 3.65 -6.07 -5.35
C GLU A 309 3.92 -7.46 -5.91
N TRP A 310 4.82 -7.53 -6.89
CA TRP A 310 5.37 -8.81 -7.33
C TRP A 310 6.45 -9.29 -6.35
N THR A 311 6.38 -10.57 -5.98
CA THR A 311 7.24 -11.18 -4.94
C THR A 311 8.20 -12.24 -5.49
N GLY A 312 8.31 -12.35 -6.82
CA GLY A 312 9.14 -13.37 -7.46
C GLY A 312 10.65 -13.11 -7.36
N GLU A 313 11.05 -11.93 -6.87
CA GLU A 313 12.44 -11.61 -6.56
C GLU A 313 12.54 -10.63 -5.38
N ALA A 314 13.75 -10.43 -4.87
CA ALA A 314 14.01 -9.51 -3.77
C ALA A 314 13.89 -8.03 -4.22
N PRO A 315 13.28 -7.16 -3.39
CA PRO A 315 13.18 -5.72 -3.63
C PRO A 315 14.52 -5.00 -3.49
#